data_AF-A0A6B9CMA4-F1
#
_entry.id   AF-A0A6B9CMA4-F1
#
_cell.length_a   1.000
_cell.length_b   1.000
_cell.length_c   1.000
_cell.angle_alpha   90.00
_cell.angle_beta   90.00
_cell.angle_gamma   90.00
#
_symmetry.space_group_name_H-M   'P 1'
#
loop_
_entity.id
_entity.type
_entity.pdbx_description
1 polymer ?
#
loop_
_entity_poly.entity_id
_entity_poly.type
_entity_poly.pdbx_seq_one_letter_code
_entity_poly.pdbx_strand_id
1 'polypeptide(L)'
;DNPAIELSELMELIPGPDFPTGGIILGRNGINSAYTTGRGSVIMRGRATIEPMRGDREAIIITEIPYQVNKASMIEKMAELVRDKRIDGISDLRDESDREGYRVVVELKRDAGS
;
A
#
# COMPACT_ATOMS: atom_id res chain seq x y z
N ASP A 1 -34.53 0.31 0.07
CA ASP A 1 -35.98 0.02 -0.03
C ASP A 1 -36.38 -1.40 0.39
N ASN A 2 -35.48 -2.39 0.43
CA ASN A 2 -35.76 -3.72 1.01
C ASN A 2 -35.19 -3.84 2.45
N PRO A 3 -36.03 -3.85 3.51
CA PRO A 3 -35.56 -4.02 4.89
C PRO A 3 -35.19 -5.46 5.25
N ALA A 4 -35.57 -6.45 4.43
CA ALA A 4 -35.27 -7.87 4.64
C ALA A 4 -34.12 -8.37 3.73
N ILE A 5 -33.28 -7.46 3.26
CA ILE A 5 -32.12 -7.81 2.42
C ILE A 5 -31.17 -8.75 3.16
N GLU A 6 -30.71 -9.80 2.49
CA GLU A 6 -29.73 -10.71 3.07
C GLU A 6 -28.35 -10.07 3.11
N LEU A 7 -27.53 -10.47 4.09
CA LEU A 7 -26.20 -9.88 4.24
C LEU A 7 -25.32 -10.10 3.00
N SER A 8 -25.45 -11.24 2.33
CA SER A 8 -24.73 -11.54 1.10
C SER A 8 -25.08 -10.56 -0.03
N GLU A 9 -26.36 -10.22 -0.18
CA GLU A 9 -26.83 -9.27 -1.20
C GLU A 9 -26.38 -7.85 -0.85
N LEU A 10 -26.39 -7.50 0.44
CA LEU A 10 -25.85 -6.22 0.90
C LEU A 10 -24.36 -6.08 0.62
N MET A 11 -23.59 -7.16 0.76
CA MET A 11 -22.16 -7.18 0.45
C MET A 11 -21.87 -7.05 -1.05
N GLU A 12 -22.81 -7.33 -1.94
CA GLU A 12 -22.63 -7.03 -3.38
C GLU A 12 -22.74 -5.53 -3.66
N LEU A 13 -23.59 -4.83 -2.91
CA LEU A 13 -23.77 -3.38 -3.01
C LEU A 13 -22.68 -2.60 -2.26
N ILE A 14 -22.25 -3.12 -1.11
CA ILE A 14 -21.23 -2.51 -0.23
C ILE A 14 -20.10 -3.53 -0.02
N PRO A 15 -19.24 -3.73 -1.04
CA PRO A 15 -18.24 -4.80 -1.06
C PRO A 15 -17.17 -4.70 0.03
N GLY A 16 -17.01 -3.53 0.64
CA GLY A 16 -16.04 -3.30 1.68
C GLY A 16 -15.80 -1.82 1.94
N PRO A 17 -14.85 -1.51 2.83
CA PRO A 17 -14.46 -0.14 3.11
C PRO A 17 -13.73 0.50 1.92
N ASP A 18 -13.99 1.79 1.72
CA ASP A 18 -13.30 2.65 0.76
C ASP A 18 -12.44 3.66 1.54
N PHE A 19 -11.12 3.42 1.55
CA PHE A 19 -10.21 4.25 2.34
C PHE A 19 -9.77 5.48 1.54
N PRO A 20 -9.69 6.68 2.16
CA PRO A 20 -9.37 7.91 1.46
C PRO A 20 -7.92 7.97 0.94
N THR A 21 -7.05 7.08 1.45
CA THR A 21 -5.66 6.94 0.99
C THR A 21 -5.52 5.94 -0.17
N GLY A 22 -6.63 5.34 -0.62
CA GLY A 22 -6.63 4.22 -1.54
C GLY A 22 -6.00 2.97 -0.91
N GLY A 23 -5.07 2.37 -1.65
CA GLY A 23 -4.40 1.13 -1.31
C GLY A 23 -5.13 -0.09 -1.86
N ILE A 24 -4.69 -1.25 -1.40
CA ILE A 24 -5.24 -2.55 -1.80
C ILE A 24 -5.55 -3.33 -0.52
N ILE A 25 -6.81 -3.69 -0.36
CA ILE A 25 -7.24 -4.65 0.64
C ILE A 25 -6.89 -6.07 0.16
N LEU A 26 -6.17 -6.82 0.99
CA LEU A 26 -5.77 -8.19 0.70
C LEU A 26 -6.77 -9.16 1.34
N GLY A 27 -7.56 -9.81 0.49
CA GLY A 27 -8.56 -10.79 0.89
C GLY A 27 -9.85 -10.17 1.43
N ARG A 28 -10.92 -10.98 1.51
CA ARG A 28 -12.27 -10.53 1.90
C ARG A 28 -12.76 -11.08 3.24
N ASN A 29 -12.07 -12.07 3.81
CA ASN A 29 -12.50 -12.73 5.04
C ASN A 29 -12.67 -11.75 6.22
N GLY A 30 -11.76 -10.78 6.32
CA GLY A 30 -11.85 -9.73 7.34
C GLY A 30 -13.09 -8.85 7.19
N ILE A 31 -13.43 -8.48 5.97
CA ILE A 31 -14.63 -7.68 5.65
C ILE A 31 -15.89 -8.49 5.99
N ASN A 32 -15.95 -9.75 5.54
CA ASN A 32 -17.09 -10.62 5.80
C ASN A 32 -17.32 -10.81 7.31
N SER A 33 -16.24 -11.04 8.07
CA SER A 33 -16.31 -11.13 9.53
C SER A 33 -16.81 -9.84 10.17
N ALA A 34 -16.31 -8.68 9.69
CA ALA A 34 -16.72 -7.38 10.19
C ALA A 34 -18.21 -7.13 9.97
N TYR A 35 -18.73 -7.45 8.79
CA TYR A 35 -20.15 -7.30 8.50
C TYR A 35 -21.05 -8.30 9.26
N THR A 36 -20.56 -9.52 9.49
CA THR A 36 -21.36 -10.56 10.17
C THR A 36 -21.35 -10.40 11.69
N THR A 37 -20.22 -10.01 12.27
CA THR A 37 -19.98 -10.05 13.73
C THR A 37 -19.75 -8.68 14.36
N GLY A 38 -19.64 -7.63 13.54
CA GLY A 38 -19.18 -6.31 13.97
C GLY A 38 -17.68 -6.21 14.22
N ARG A 39 -16.91 -7.29 14.03
CA ARG A 39 -15.46 -7.34 14.21
C ARG A 39 -14.76 -8.06 13.07
N GLY A 40 -13.69 -7.47 12.57
CA GLY A 40 -12.86 -8.07 11.53
C GLY A 40 -11.58 -7.29 11.33
N SER A 41 -10.52 -8.00 10.95
CA SER A 41 -9.23 -7.40 10.64
C SER A 41 -8.95 -7.53 9.15
N VAL A 42 -8.57 -6.42 8.54
CA VAL A 42 -8.31 -6.34 7.10
C VAL A 42 -6.83 -6.03 6.91
N ILE A 43 -6.17 -6.79 6.03
CA ILE A 43 -4.78 -6.51 5.67
C ILE A 43 -4.79 -5.52 4.52
N MET A 44 -4.03 -4.43 4.65
CA MET A 44 -3.89 -3.43 3.62
C MET A 44 -2.46 -3.33 3.11
N ARG A 45 -2.33 -3.08 1.81
CA ARG A 45 -1.06 -2.87 1.12
C ARG A 45 -1.11 -1.54 0.38
N GLY A 46 0.01 -0.81 0.39
CA GLY A 46 0.20 0.32 -0.51
C GLY A 46 0.23 -0.13 -1.98
N ARG A 47 -0.05 0.80 -2.89
CA ARG A 47 0.06 0.54 -4.33
C ARG A 47 1.44 0.98 -4.79
N ALA A 48 2.10 0.12 -5.54
CA ALA A 48 3.42 0.39 -6.08
C ALA A 48 3.61 -0.26 -7.44
N THR A 49 4.46 0.35 -8.27
CA THR A 49 4.87 -0.14 -9.59
C THR A 49 6.39 -0.17 -9.68
N ILE A 50 6.92 -1.00 -10.58
CA ILE A 50 8.34 -0.98 -10.93
C ILE A 50 8.48 -0.17 -12.21
N GLU A 51 9.33 0.86 -12.19
CA GLU A 51 9.65 1.69 -13.34
C GLU A 51 11.12 1.51 -13.74
N PRO A 52 11.43 1.33 -15.04
CA PRO A 52 12.81 1.28 -15.50
C PRO A 52 13.47 2.67 -15.38
N MET A 53 14.73 2.68 -15.00
CA MET A 53 15.57 3.85 -14.82
C MET A 53 16.78 3.81 -15.77
N ARG A 54 17.53 4.92 -15.83
CA ARG A 54 18.73 5.00 -16.68
C ARG A 54 19.79 3.99 -16.25
N GLY A 55 20.45 3.39 -17.24
CA GLY A 55 21.60 2.52 -17.03
C GLY A 55 21.27 1.19 -16.35
N ASP A 56 20.22 0.53 -16.82
CA ASP A 56 19.70 -0.78 -16.37
C ASP A 56 19.42 -0.83 -14.87
N ARG A 57 18.90 0.28 -14.34
CA ARG A 57 18.39 0.34 -12.98
C ARG A 57 16.88 0.27 -13.00
N GLU A 58 16.29 -0.08 -11.87
CA GLU A 58 14.86 -0.05 -11.64
C GLU A 58 14.56 0.80 -10.41
N ALA A 59 13.33 1.30 -10.33
CA ALA A 59 12.82 1.97 -9.15
C ALA A 59 11.44 1.41 -8.79
N ILE A 60 11.21 1.21 -7.49
CA ILE A 60 9.86 0.97 -6.96
C ILE A 60 9.24 2.32 -6.69
N ILE A 61 8.10 2.57 -7.31
CA ILE A 61 7.33 3.80 -7.17
C ILE A 61 6.10 3.50 -6.35
N ILE A 62 6.03 4.05 -5.15
CA ILE A 62 4.86 3.93 -4.27
C ILE A 62 3.93 5.11 -4.56
N THR A 63 2.69 4.81 -4.93
CA THR A 63 1.66 5.80 -5.29
C THR A 63 0.53 5.89 -4.28
N GLU A 64 0.36 4.87 -3.43
CA GLU A 64 -0.64 4.85 -2.36
C GLU A 64 -0.07 4.15 -1.13
N ILE A 65 -0.49 4.56 0.06
CA ILE A 65 -0.12 3.92 1.33
C ILE A 65 -1.36 3.47 2.11
N PRO A 66 -1.22 2.48 3.01
CA PRO A 66 -2.33 2.06 3.85
C PRO A 66 -2.88 3.21 4.70
N TYR A 67 -4.19 3.18 4.98
CA TYR A 67 -4.83 4.15 5.87
C TYR A 67 -4.15 4.18 7.25
N GLN A 68 -4.10 5.37 7.85
CA GLN A 68 -3.41 5.67 9.12
C GLN A 68 -1.88 5.51 9.09
N VAL A 69 -1.27 5.22 7.93
CA VAL A 69 0.20 5.30 7.79
C VAL A 69 0.60 6.75 7.53
N ASN A 70 1.60 7.23 8.27
CA ASN A 70 2.23 8.51 8.00
C ASN A 70 3.36 8.34 6.98
N LYS A 71 3.34 9.11 5.88
CA LYS A 71 4.35 9.07 4.82
C LYS A 71 5.78 9.32 5.35
N ALA A 72 5.97 10.39 6.12
CA ALA A 72 7.31 10.77 6.59
C ALA A 72 7.90 9.68 7.49
N SER A 73 7.09 9.16 8.43
CA SER A 73 7.51 8.05 9.30
C SER A 73 7.79 6.76 8.53
N MET A 74 7.03 6.48 7.46
CA MET A 74 7.30 5.33 6.58
C MET A 74 8.67 5.46 5.89
N ILE A 75 8.95 6.62 5.30
CA ILE A 75 10.21 6.90 4.60
C ILE A 75 11.39 6.84 5.58
N GLU A 76 11.25 7.43 6.77
CA GLU A 76 12.26 7.39 7.83
C GLU A 76 12.58 5.95 8.24
N LYS A 77 11.55 5.12 8.44
CA LYS A 77 11.71 3.70 8.77
C LYS A 77 12.42 2.93 7.66
N MET A 78 12.10 3.20 6.39
CA MET A 78 12.79 2.58 5.25
C MET A 78 14.27 2.97 5.24
N ALA A 79 14.59 4.25 5.44
CA ALA A 79 15.97 4.72 5.49
C ALA A 79 16.76 4.12 6.66
N GLU A 80 16.14 3.97 7.83
CA GLU A 80 16.70 3.29 8.99
C GLU A 80 17.06 1.83 8.64
N LEU A 81 16.12 1.08 8.06
CA LEU A 81 16.34 -0.33 7.68
C LEU A 81 17.45 -0.51 6.65
N VAL A 82 17.61 0.43 5.71
CA VAL A 82 18.71 0.43 4.75
C VAL A 82 20.04 0.75 5.42
N ARG A 83 20.08 1.75 6.30
CA ARG A 83 21.29 2.15 7.04
C ARG A 83 21.79 1.02 7.94
N ASP A 84 20.87 0.32 8.60
CA ASP A 84 21.16 -0.81 9.49
C ASP A 84 21.50 -2.10 8.72
N LYS A 85 21.54 -2.05 7.38
CA LYS A 85 21.76 -3.21 6.49
C LYS A 85 20.79 -4.35 6.76
N ARG A 86 19.59 -4.03 7.23
CA ARG A 86 18.48 -4.99 7.32
C ARG A 86 17.80 -5.19 5.97
N ILE A 87 17.88 -4.17 5.12
CA ILE A 87 17.44 -4.20 3.73
C ILE A 87 18.62 -3.75 2.86
N ASP A 88 19.07 -4.62 1.99
CA ASP A 88 20.06 -4.33 0.96
C ASP A 88 19.39 -4.00 -0.38
N GLY A 89 20.19 -3.69 -1.40
CA GLY A 89 19.68 -3.46 -2.76
C GLY A 89 19.04 -2.09 -3.01
N ILE A 90 18.86 -1.24 -2.01
CA ILE A 90 18.39 0.15 -2.20
C ILE A 90 19.59 1.07 -2.42
N SER A 91 19.56 1.86 -3.49
CA SER A 91 20.60 2.85 -3.83
C SER A 91 20.21 4.26 -3.40
N ASP A 92 18.92 4.62 -3.47
CA ASP A 92 18.41 5.93 -3.06
C ASP A 92 16.92 5.87 -2.67
N LEU A 93 16.47 6.83 -1.86
CA LEU A 93 15.08 6.98 -1.41
C LEU A 93 14.67 8.45 -1.47
N ARG A 94 13.63 8.77 -2.25
CA ARG A 94 13.18 10.15 -2.50
C ARG A 94 11.67 10.30 -2.35
N ASP A 95 11.23 11.39 -1.73
CA ASP A 95 9.84 11.83 -1.77
C ASP A 95 9.68 12.85 -2.90
N GLU A 96 9.02 12.44 -3.99
CA GLU A 96 8.70 13.26 -5.15
C GLU A 96 7.22 13.67 -5.15
N SER A 97 6.52 13.52 -4.02
CA SER A 97 5.11 13.88 -3.92
C SER A 97 4.93 15.39 -3.95
N ASP A 98 3.88 15.84 -4.63
CA ASP A 98 3.46 17.24 -4.70
C ASP A 98 1.98 17.39 -4.31
N ARG A 99 1.35 18.50 -4.73
CA ARG A 99 -0.07 18.74 -4.46
C ARG A 99 -1.00 17.89 -5.32
N GLU A 100 -0.53 17.38 -6.46
CA GLU A 100 -1.31 16.65 -7.44
C GLU A 100 -1.15 15.13 -7.29
N GLY A 101 -0.07 14.65 -6.69
CA GLY A 101 0.19 13.22 -6.60
C GLY A 101 1.10 12.79 -5.45
N TYR A 102 0.84 11.56 -4.98
CA TYR A 102 1.71 10.84 -4.07
C TYR A 102 2.74 10.03 -4.87
N ARG A 103 4.04 10.27 -4.65
CA ARG A 103 5.12 9.56 -5.34
C ARG A 103 6.33 9.42 -4.44
N VAL A 104 6.55 8.22 -3.90
CA VAL A 104 7.79 7.88 -3.18
C VAL A 104 8.60 6.94 -4.04
N VAL A 105 9.85 7.31 -4.31
CA VAL A 105 10.76 6.61 -5.20
C VAL A 105 11.80 5.86 -4.39
N VAL A 106 11.86 4.55 -4.58
CA VAL A 106 12.90 3.67 -4.03
C VAL A 106 13.75 3.19 -5.19
N GLU A 107 14.94 3.79 -5.39
CA GLU A 107 15.84 3.40 -6.46
C GLU A 107 16.63 2.14 -6.06
N LEU A 108 16.69 1.16 -6.93
CA LEU A 108 17.39 -0.10 -6.69
C LEU A 108 18.84 -0.04 -7.19
N LYS A 109 19.73 -0.82 -6.56
CA LYS A 109 21.05 -1.14 -7.10
C LYS A 109 20.87 -2.06 -8.32
N ARG A 110 21.83 -2.03 -9.26
CA ARG A 110 21.77 -2.81 -10.51
C ARG A 110 21.52 -4.30 -10.30
N ASP A 111 22.08 -4.88 -9.23
CA ASP A 111 22.02 -6.32 -8.96
C ASP A 111 21.04 -6.65 -7.81
N ALA A 112 20.11 -5.75 -7.48
CA ALA A 112 19.22 -5.93 -6.32
C ALA A 112 18.19 -7.08 -6.48
N GLY A 113 17.99 -7.59 -7.70
CA GLY A 113 16.99 -8.62 -8.04
C GLY A 113 17.57 -10.00 -8.39
N SER A 114 18.89 -10.18 -8.25
CA SER A 114 19.59 -11.46 -8.42
C SER A 114 19.75 -12.23 -7.12
#